data_AF-A0A9X1Z4M0-F1
#
_entry.id   AF-A0A9X1Z4M0-F1
#
_cell.length_a   1.000
_cell.length_b   1.000
_cell.length_c   1.000
_cell.angle_alpha   90.00
_cell.angle_beta   90.00
_cell.angle_gamma   90.00
#
_symmetry.space_group_name_H-M   'P 1'
#
loop_
_entity.id
_entity.type
_entity.pdbx_description
1 polymer ?
#
loop_
_entity_poly.entity_id
_entity_poly.type
_entity_poly.pdbx_seq_one_letter_code
_entity_poly.pdbx_strand_id
1 'polypeptide(L)'
;MTRRRLLNYVGAALLLLLALAWGLHWWFNGRFLVATDNAYLRADIVTVAPRVAGYLATVDVQDNQPLKAGTVLARIDDSDYQARLQQAEAALQEAQAATRAQQARIANLVARQQQQQSLIAQAQAGVGAAEAESRRAEQQIHRQRQLARQDVSSAQQLEQAEAQSRQAAAALAA
;
A
#
# COMPACT_ATOMS: atom_id res chain seq x y z
N MET A 1 21.94 104.90 34.65
CA MET A 1 20.59 104.60 34.10
C MET A 1 20.60 103.45 33.07
N THR A 2 21.35 102.36 33.23
CA THR A 2 21.68 101.56 32.03
C THR A 2 21.74 100.03 32.16
N ARG A 3 22.00 99.40 33.33
CA ARG A 3 22.12 97.92 33.40
C ARG A 3 20.79 97.16 33.28
N ARG A 4 19.73 97.60 33.98
CA ARG A 4 18.38 96.99 33.87
C ARG A 4 17.77 97.17 32.48
N ARG A 5 18.00 98.30 31.83
CA ARG A 5 17.55 98.56 30.45
C ARG A 5 18.29 97.67 29.45
N LEU A 6 19.61 97.48 29.62
CA LEU A 6 20.40 96.56 28.79
C LEU A 6 19.91 95.10 28.93
N LEU A 7 19.63 94.63 30.15
CA LEU A 7 19.10 93.29 30.37
C LEU A 7 17.76 93.08 29.65
N ASN A 8 16.89 94.09 29.68
CA ASN A 8 15.62 94.06 28.98
C ASN A 8 15.80 94.05 27.45
N TYR A 9 16.76 94.80 26.90
CA TYR A 9 17.06 94.78 25.46
C TYR A 9 17.68 93.46 25.00
N VAL A 10 18.59 92.87 25.79
CA VAL A 10 19.16 91.54 25.49
C VAL A 10 18.08 90.47 25.56
N GLY A 11 17.22 90.49 26.59
CA GLY A 11 16.07 89.59 26.69
C GLY A 11 15.11 89.74 25.51
N ALA A 12 14.82 90.99 25.10
CA ALA A 12 13.99 91.26 23.93
C ALA A 12 14.63 90.76 22.63
N ALA A 13 15.94 90.96 22.44
CA ALA A 13 16.66 90.46 21.26
C ALA A 13 16.69 88.93 21.21
N LEU A 14 16.85 88.25 22.35
CA LEU A 14 16.82 86.80 22.45
C LEU A 14 15.43 86.23 22.14
N LEU A 15 14.37 86.87 22.67
CA LEU A 15 12.98 86.52 22.33
C LEU A 15 12.70 86.70 20.84
N LEU A 16 13.20 87.78 20.25
CA LEU A 16 13.01 88.07 18.82
C LEU A 16 13.75 87.06 17.94
N LEU A 17 14.96 86.65 18.33
CA LEU A 17 15.71 85.58 17.67
C LEU A 17 15.01 84.22 17.80
N LEU A 18 14.47 83.88 18.97
CA LEU A 18 13.69 82.64 19.16
C LEU A 18 12.41 82.63 18.33
N ALA A 19 11.69 83.75 18.29
CA ALA A 19 10.49 83.91 17.46
C ALA A 19 10.82 83.79 15.96
N LEU A 20 11.95 84.37 15.52
CA LEU A 20 12.41 84.27 14.14
C LEU A 20 12.82 82.83 13.80
N ALA A 21 13.58 82.16 14.68
CA ALA A 21 13.98 80.77 14.49
C ALA A 21 12.77 79.82 14.44
N TRP A 22 11.79 80.01 15.31
CA TRP A 22 10.55 79.22 15.30
C TRP A 22 9.69 79.53 14.06
N GLY A 23 9.57 80.80 13.67
CA GLY A 23 8.86 81.22 12.48
C GLY A 23 9.48 80.65 11.20
N LEU A 24 10.81 80.68 11.09
CA LEU A 24 11.54 80.05 9.99
C LEU A 24 11.34 78.53 9.99
N HIS A 25 11.43 77.88 11.15
CA HIS A 25 11.20 76.44 11.26
C HIS A 25 9.77 76.04 10.82
N TRP A 26 8.75 76.80 11.26
CA TRP A 26 7.37 76.58 10.85
C TRP A 26 7.16 76.85 9.35
N TRP A 27 7.74 77.94 8.83
CA TRP A 27 7.62 78.34 7.43
C TRP A 27 8.29 77.36 6.46
N PHE A 28 9.44 76.80 6.83
CA PHE A 28 10.18 75.89 5.97
C PHE A 28 9.84 74.40 6.18
N ASN A 29 9.44 74.00 7.39
CA ASN A 29 9.21 72.59 7.72
C ASN A 29 7.76 72.31 8.14
N GLY A 30 7.23 73.09 9.08
CA GLY A 30 5.94 72.81 9.71
C GLY A 30 4.74 72.86 8.76
N ARG A 31 4.69 73.86 7.86
CA ARG A 31 3.52 74.08 6.98
C ARG A 31 3.26 73.00 5.93
N PHE A 32 4.22 72.12 5.67
CA PHE A 32 4.11 71.06 4.67
C PHE A 32 3.75 69.70 5.28
N LEU A 33 3.79 69.58 6.61
CA LEU A 33 3.48 68.36 7.33
C LEU A 33 1.98 68.32 7.60
N VAL A 34 1.28 67.43 6.91
CA VAL A 34 -0.14 67.15 7.15
C VAL A 34 -0.23 66.02 8.17
N ALA A 35 -0.66 66.36 9.39
CA ALA A 35 -1.06 65.39 10.40
C ALA A 35 -2.55 65.08 10.24
N THR A 36 -2.90 63.81 10.17
CA THR A 36 -4.29 63.35 10.10
C THR A 36 -4.44 62.10 10.94
N ASP A 37 -5.51 62.05 11.73
CA ASP A 37 -5.92 60.85 12.46
C ASP A 37 -6.73 59.90 11.56
N ASN A 38 -7.08 60.35 10.35
CA ASN A 38 -7.85 59.58 9.37
C ASN A 38 -6.91 58.87 8.39
N ALA A 39 -6.23 57.83 8.88
CA ALA A 39 -5.41 56.94 8.06
C ALA A 39 -6.01 55.53 8.04
N TYR A 40 -6.18 54.97 6.84
CA TYR A 40 -6.68 53.61 6.64
C TYR A 40 -5.58 52.72 6.07
N LEU A 41 -5.45 51.51 6.62
CA LEU A 41 -4.55 50.50 6.10
C LEU A 41 -5.25 49.74 4.95
N ARG A 42 -4.62 49.70 3.78
CA ARG A 42 -5.01 48.78 2.70
C ARG A 42 -4.16 47.52 2.83
N ALA A 43 -4.81 46.37 3.00
CA ALA A 43 -4.17 45.06 3.07
C ALA A 43 -4.89 44.09 2.13
N ASP A 44 -4.13 43.18 1.53
CA ASP A 44 -4.69 42.08 0.73
C ASP A 44 -5.09 40.95 1.68
N ILE A 45 -6.37 40.61 1.69
CA ILE A 45 -6.93 39.59 2.57
C ILE A 45 -7.34 38.39 1.71
N VAL A 46 -6.80 37.22 2.05
CA VAL A 46 -7.19 35.93 1.44
C VAL A 46 -7.92 35.08 2.45
N THR A 47 -9.00 34.43 2.02
CA THR A 47 -9.75 33.50 2.87
C THR A 47 -9.15 32.10 2.75
N VAL A 48 -8.88 31.46 3.88
CA VAL A 48 -8.42 30.07 3.94
C VAL A 48 -9.62 29.17 4.21
N ALA A 49 -9.80 28.15 3.38
CA ALA A 49 -10.86 27.16 3.52
C ALA A 49 -10.27 25.74 3.62
N PRO A 50 -10.84 24.85 4.44
CA PRO A 50 -10.39 23.47 4.52
C PRO A 50 -10.80 22.72 3.24
N ARG A 51 -9.98 21.75 2.84
CA ARG A 51 -10.30 20.86 1.70
C ARG A 51 -11.32 19.78 2.05
N VAL A 52 -11.50 19.52 3.33
CA VAL A 52 -12.40 18.49 3.88
C VAL A 52 -13.31 19.12 4.91
N ALA A 53 -14.55 18.64 4.97
CA ALA A 53 -15.51 19.07 5.98
C ALA A 53 -15.28 18.29 7.29
N GLY A 54 -15.33 18.96 8.43
CA GLY A 54 -15.19 18.31 9.73
C GLY A 54 -15.29 19.30 10.88
N TYR A 55 -15.38 18.77 12.09
CA TYR A 55 -15.39 19.58 13.30
C TYR A 55 -13.97 20.04 13.65
N LEU A 56 -13.83 21.28 14.14
CA LEU A 56 -12.53 21.76 14.62
C LEU A 56 -12.24 21.17 15.99
N ALA A 57 -11.12 20.47 16.12
CA ALA A 57 -10.59 19.98 17.39
C ALA A 57 -9.89 21.11 18.18
N THR A 58 -9.05 21.90 17.49
CA THR A 58 -8.36 23.05 18.09
C THR A 58 -8.22 24.20 17.10
N VAL A 59 -8.16 25.42 17.62
CA VAL A 59 -7.73 26.61 16.90
C VAL A 59 -6.45 27.09 17.57
N ASP A 60 -5.33 27.03 16.83
CA ASP A 60 -3.98 27.17 17.40
C ASP A 60 -3.43 28.61 17.25
N VAL A 61 -4.26 29.56 16.79
CA VAL A 61 -3.85 30.95 16.49
C VAL A 61 -4.78 31.98 17.13
N GLN A 62 -4.26 33.19 17.33
CA GLN A 62 -4.99 34.35 17.85
C GLN A 62 -5.11 35.46 16.81
N ASP A 63 -6.03 36.40 17.03
CA ASP A 63 -6.26 37.53 16.13
C ASP A 63 -5.00 38.38 15.96
N ASN A 64 -4.73 38.78 14.71
CA ASN A 64 -3.59 39.61 14.31
C ASN A 64 -2.20 39.03 14.65
N GLN A 65 -2.12 37.73 14.95
CA GLN A 65 -0.85 37.07 15.21
C GLN A 65 0.03 37.04 13.93
N PRO A 66 1.31 37.42 14.00
CA PRO A 66 2.22 37.27 12.88
C PRO A 66 2.57 35.78 12.69
N LEU A 67 2.34 35.25 11.48
CA LEU A 67 2.54 33.84 11.16
C LEU A 67 3.56 33.66 10.03
N LYS A 68 4.20 32.49 10.00
CA LYS A 68 5.07 32.05 8.90
C LYS A 68 4.39 30.99 8.05
N ALA A 69 4.81 30.82 6.81
CA ALA A 69 4.33 29.76 5.95
C ALA A 69 4.52 28.39 6.61
N GLY A 70 3.49 27.53 6.53
CA GLY A 70 3.48 26.21 7.17
C GLY A 70 2.99 26.19 8.62
N THR A 71 2.64 27.34 9.20
CA THR A 71 2.05 27.37 10.56
C THR A 71 0.64 26.77 10.53
N VAL A 72 0.36 25.85 11.46
CA VAL A 72 -0.97 25.26 11.64
C VAL A 72 -1.90 26.31 12.23
N LEU A 73 -3.01 26.57 11.55
CA LEU A 73 -4.02 27.54 12.00
C LEU A 73 -5.06 26.88 12.92
N ALA A 74 -5.52 25.69 12.51
CA ALA A 74 -6.52 24.91 13.23
C ALA A 74 -6.38 23.44 12.85
N ARG A 75 -6.88 22.55 13.72
CA ARG A 75 -6.91 21.11 13.49
C ARG A 75 -8.35 20.64 13.41
N ILE A 76 -8.63 19.79 12.44
CA ILE A 76 -9.92 19.12 12.28
C ILE A 76 -9.85 17.80 13.07
N ASP A 77 -10.93 17.44 13.76
CA ASP A 77 -11.07 16.13 14.40
C ASP A 77 -11.02 15.04 13.32
N ASP A 78 -10.04 14.15 13.44
CA ASP A 78 -9.74 13.12 12.46
C ASP A 78 -10.27 11.73 12.84
N SER A 79 -11.02 11.60 13.94
CA SER A 79 -11.53 10.32 14.43
C SER A 79 -12.32 9.52 13.39
N ASP A 80 -13.26 10.14 12.68
CA ASP A 80 -14.02 9.50 11.59
C ASP A 80 -13.13 9.11 10.40
N TYR A 81 -12.11 9.91 10.10
CA TYR A 81 -11.16 9.63 9.03
C TYR A 81 -10.24 8.46 9.39
N GLN A 82 -9.77 8.41 10.65
CA GLN A 82 -9.00 7.31 11.18
C GLN A 82 -9.82 6.02 11.21
N ALA A 83 -11.08 6.07 11.62
CA ALA A 83 -11.96 4.90 11.59
C ALA A 83 -12.16 4.36 10.17
N ARG A 84 -12.37 5.24 9.18
CA ARG A 84 -12.46 4.85 7.76
C ARG A 84 -11.15 4.28 7.22
N LEU A 85 -10.02 4.86 7.62
CA LEU A 85 -8.69 4.34 7.27
C LEU A 85 -8.50 2.93 7.83
N GLN A 86 -8.78 2.73 9.11
CA GLN A 86 -8.69 1.42 9.77
C GLN A 86 -9.62 0.40 9.12
N GLN A 87 -10.84 0.78 8.75
CA GLN A 87 -11.76 -0.09 8.03
C GLN A 87 -11.21 -0.49 6.65
N ALA A 88 -10.63 0.45 5.90
CA ALA A 88 -10.03 0.16 4.61
C ALA A 88 -8.77 -0.73 4.74
N GLU A 89 -7.96 -0.50 5.77
CA GLU A 89 -6.79 -1.33 6.08
C GLU A 89 -7.21 -2.75 6.48
N ALA A 90 -8.26 -2.91 7.28
CA ALA A 90 -8.82 -4.21 7.64
C ALA A 90 -9.34 -4.96 6.40
N ALA A 91 -10.07 -4.28 5.51
CA ALA A 91 -10.55 -4.86 4.26
C ALA A 91 -9.38 -5.30 3.34
N LEU A 92 -8.31 -4.51 3.30
CA LEU A 92 -7.09 -4.87 2.56
C LEU A 92 -6.44 -6.13 3.16
N GLN A 93 -6.32 -6.22 4.49
CA GLN A 93 -5.76 -7.39 5.16
C GLN A 93 -6.58 -8.65 4.91
N GLU A 94 -7.90 -8.54 4.92
CA GLU A 94 -8.82 -9.64 4.57
C GLU A 94 -8.58 -10.12 3.14
N ALA A 95 -8.53 -9.20 2.17
CA ALA A 95 -8.26 -9.53 0.77
C ALA A 95 -6.89 -10.20 0.57
N GLN A 96 -5.86 -9.74 1.30
CA GLN A 96 -4.53 -10.34 1.28
C GLN A 96 -4.52 -11.74 1.91
N ALA A 97 -5.26 -11.97 3.00
CA ALA A 97 -5.43 -13.27 3.61
C ALA A 97 -6.14 -14.25 2.66
N ALA A 98 -7.22 -13.81 2.01
CA ALA A 98 -7.93 -14.60 1.01
C ALA A 98 -7.03 -15.00 -0.16
N THR A 99 -6.22 -14.06 -0.66
CA THR A 99 -5.24 -14.33 -1.73
C THR A 99 -4.22 -15.38 -1.31
N ARG A 100 -3.66 -15.28 -0.10
CA ARG A 100 -2.72 -16.28 0.45
C ARG A 100 -3.38 -17.66 0.59
N ALA A 101 -4.64 -17.71 1.02
CA ALA A 101 -5.38 -18.97 1.11
C ALA A 101 -5.58 -19.61 -0.27
N GLN A 102 -5.90 -18.83 -1.31
CA GLN A 102 -6.03 -19.35 -2.67
C GLN A 102 -4.68 -19.84 -3.23
N GLN A 103 -3.58 -19.13 -2.97
CA GLN A 103 -2.24 -19.58 -3.36
C GLN A 103 -1.88 -20.92 -2.70
N ALA A 104 -2.15 -21.07 -1.40
CA ALA A 104 -1.96 -22.34 -0.70
C ALA A 104 -2.83 -23.47 -1.28
N ARG A 105 -4.07 -23.15 -1.69
CA ARG A 105 -4.94 -24.12 -2.37
C ARG A 105 -4.38 -24.56 -3.73
N ILE A 106 -3.85 -23.63 -4.52
CA ILE A 106 -3.19 -23.95 -5.79
C ILE A 106 -1.97 -24.85 -5.55
N ALA A 107 -1.13 -24.53 -4.58
CA ALA A 107 0.03 -25.37 -4.25
C ALA A 107 -0.37 -26.81 -3.88
N ASN A 108 -1.46 -26.97 -3.11
CA ASN A 108 -2.01 -28.29 -2.79
C ASN A 108 -2.52 -29.03 -4.03
N LEU A 109 -3.18 -28.33 -4.96
CA LEU A 109 -3.64 -28.94 -6.21
C LEU A 109 -2.47 -29.42 -7.07
N VAL A 110 -1.38 -28.64 -7.15
CA VAL A 110 -0.16 -29.03 -7.86
C VAL A 110 0.47 -30.27 -7.22
N ALA A 111 0.56 -30.32 -5.89
CA ALA A 111 1.07 -31.50 -5.18
C ALA A 111 0.20 -32.76 -5.45
N ARG A 112 -1.13 -32.61 -5.44
CA ARG A 112 -2.05 -33.71 -5.78
C ARG A 112 -1.92 -34.17 -7.22
N GLN A 113 -1.74 -33.23 -8.16
CA GLN A 113 -1.49 -33.56 -9.56
C GLN A 113 -0.22 -34.39 -9.70
N GLN A 114 0.87 -34.00 -9.05
CA GLN A 114 2.12 -34.74 -9.07
C GLN A 114 1.95 -36.16 -8.50
N GLN A 115 1.25 -36.29 -7.36
CA GLN A 115 0.93 -37.59 -6.78
C GLN A 115 0.14 -38.46 -7.77
N GLN A 116 -0.88 -37.88 -8.43
CA GLN A 116 -1.69 -38.60 -9.41
C GLN A 116 -0.86 -39.07 -10.61
N GLN A 117 0.09 -38.25 -11.08
CA GLN A 117 1.01 -38.65 -12.14
C GLN A 117 1.88 -39.84 -11.74
N SER A 118 2.38 -39.87 -10.50
CA SER A 118 3.11 -41.02 -9.98
C SER A 118 2.24 -42.28 -9.90
N LEU A 119 0.98 -42.16 -9.48
CA LEU A 119 0.03 -43.27 -9.47
C LEU A 119 -0.27 -43.79 -10.89
N ILE A 120 -0.42 -42.89 -11.86
CA ILE A 120 -0.60 -43.27 -13.27
C ILE A 120 0.64 -44.02 -13.79
N ALA A 121 1.84 -43.51 -13.52
CA ALA A 121 3.08 -44.18 -13.93
C ALA A 121 3.21 -45.57 -13.29
N GLN A 122 2.84 -45.72 -12.02
CA GLN A 122 2.81 -47.01 -11.34
C GLN A 122 1.79 -47.96 -11.97
N ALA A 123 0.58 -47.48 -12.27
CA ALA A 123 -0.44 -48.29 -12.94
C ALA A 123 0.00 -48.73 -14.34
N GLN A 124 0.61 -47.83 -15.12
CA GLN A 124 1.18 -48.15 -16.42
C GLN A 124 2.28 -49.22 -16.33
N ALA A 125 3.16 -49.13 -15.33
CA ALA A 125 4.16 -50.16 -15.08
C ALA A 125 3.52 -51.51 -14.68
N GLY A 126 2.43 -51.49 -13.91
CA GLY A 126 1.63 -52.66 -13.57
C GLY A 126 1.01 -53.34 -14.80
N VAL A 127 0.43 -52.55 -15.70
CA VAL A 127 -0.08 -53.05 -17.00
C VAL A 127 1.04 -53.66 -17.81
N GLY A 128 2.19 -52.99 -17.95
CA GLY A 128 3.35 -53.53 -18.67
C GLY A 128 3.87 -54.85 -18.09
N ALA A 129 3.85 -55.02 -16.76
CA ALA A 129 4.19 -56.27 -16.09
C ALA A 129 3.16 -57.38 -16.36
N ALA A 130 1.86 -57.06 -16.28
CA ALA A 130 0.78 -58.01 -16.59
C ALA A 130 0.83 -58.47 -18.06
N GLU A 131 1.13 -57.56 -18.99
CA GLU A 131 1.33 -57.91 -20.40
C GLU A 131 2.53 -58.84 -20.61
N ALA A 132 3.66 -58.56 -19.94
CA ALA A 132 4.84 -59.39 -20.04
C ALA A 132 4.57 -60.81 -19.50
N GLU A 133 3.84 -60.93 -18.41
CA GLU A 133 3.44 -62.23 -17.84
C GLU A 133 2.46 -62.97 -18.75
N SER A 134 1.46 -62.29 -19.33
CA SER A 134 0.55 -62.89 -20.32
C SER A 134 1.33 -63.44 -21.52
N ARG A 135 2.25 -62.66 -22.10
CA ARG A 135 3.11 -63.10 -23.21
C ARG A 135 3.97 -64.29 -22.83
N ARG A 136 4.56 -64.29 -21.62
CA ARG A 136 5.35 -65.41 -21.10
C ARG A 136 4.49 -66.67 -20.98
N ALA A 137 3.29 -66.56 -20.42
CA ALA A 137 2.38 -67.67 -20.21
C ALA A 137 1.87 -68.25 -21.54
N GLU A 138 1.55 -67.39 -22.52
CA GLU A 138 1.22 -67.78 -23.90
C GLU A 138 2.36 -68.55 -24.57
N GLN A 139 3.59 -68.06 -24.47
CA GLN A 139 4.76 -68.77 -25.01
C GLN A 139 4.96 -70.13 -24.32
N GLN A 140 4.70 -70.21 -23.02
CA GLN A 140 4.84 -71.45 -22.26
C GLN A 140 3.81 -72.50 -22.70
N ILE A 141 2.54 -72.14 -22.83
CA ILE A 141 1.51 -73.06 -23.34
C ILE A 141 1.81 -73.48 -24.78
N HIS A 142 2.28 -72.58 -25.65
CA HIS A 142 2.70 -72.94 -27.01
C HIS A 142 3.80 -73.99 -27.02
N ARG A 143 4.85 -73.82 -26.17
CA ARG A 143 5.91 -74.82 -26.02
C ARG A 143 5.37 -76.16 -25.49
N GLN A 144 4.54 -76.14 -24.45
CA GLN A 144 3.99 -77.37 -23.87
C GLN A 144 3.10 -78.12 -24.87
N ARG A 145 2.30 -77.41 -25.68
CA ARG A 145 1.51 -78.03 -26.76
C ARG A 145 2.38 -78.69 -27.82
N GLN A 146 3.55 -78.12 -28.14
CA GLN A 146 4.49 -78.73 -29.07
C GLN A 146 5.14 -80.00 -28.49
N LEU A 147 5.55 -79.96 -27.22
CA LEU A 147 6.13 -81.11 -26.52
C LEU A 147 5.12 -82.24 -26.31
N ALA A 148 3.86 -81.91 -26.02
CA ALA A 148 2.78 -82.90 -25.89
C ALA A 148 2.52 -83.64 -27.20
N ARG A 149 2.61 -82.95 -28.35
CA ARG A 149 2.50 -83.59 -29.68
C ARG A 149 3.67 -84.51 -30.02
N GLN A 150 4.80 -84.36 -29.33
CA GLN A 150 5.99 -85.19 -29.48
C GLN A 150 6.03 -86.31 -28.42
N ASP A 151 4.97 -86.48 -27.61
CA ASP A 151 4.89 -87.40 -26.47
C ASP A 151 5.97 -87.18 -25.39
N VAL A 152 6.52 -85.97 -25.29
CA VAL A 152 7.61 -85.61 -24.36
C VAL A 152 7.10 -84.96 -23.06
N SER A 153 5.87 -84.44 -23.02
CA SER A 153 5.29 -83.77 -21.83
C SER A 153 4.06 -84.49 -21.26
N SER A 154 3.80 -84.35 -19.96
CA SER A 154 2.61 -84.92 -19.33
C SER A 154 1.34 -84.07 -19.53
N ALA A 155 0.16 -84.71 -19.52
CA ALA A 155 -1.13 -84.02 -19.63
C ALA A 155 -1.34 -82.99 -18.51
N GLN A 156 -0.88 -83.29 -17.28
CA GLN A 156 -0.94 -82.38 -16.14
C GLN A 156 -0.14 -81.08 -16.38
N GLN A 157 1.05 -81.16 -17.00
CA GLN A 157 1.85 -79.97 -17.29
C GLN A 157 1.20 -79.07 -18.34
N LEU A 158 0.51 -79.66 -19.31
CA LEU A 158 -0.23 -78.92 -20.33
C LEU A 158 -1.44 -78.20 -19.71
N GLU A 159 -2.23 -78.90 -18.90
CA GLU A 159 -3.38 -78.31 -18.19
C GLU A 159 -2.95 -77.16 -17.26
N GLN A 160 -1.82 -77.32 -16.56
CA GLN A 160 -1.30 -76.28 -15.69
C GLN A 160 -0.85 -75.04 -16.48
N ALA A 161 -0.20 -75.23 -17.64
CA ALA A 161 0.17 -74.12 -18.52
C ALA A 161 -1.06 -73.42 -19.13
N GLU A 162 -2.13 -74.17 -19.43
CA GLU A 162 -3.41 -73.62 -19.87
C GLU A 162 -4.08 -72.76 -18.80
N ALA A 163 -4.14 -73.26 -17.56
CA ALA A 163 -4.68 -72.51 -16.43
C ALA A 163 -3.88 -71.22 -16.18
N GLN A 164 -2.55 -71.30 -16.20
CA GLN A 164 -1.66 -70.14 -16.02
C GLN A 164 -1.83 -69.09 -17.13
N SER A 165 -1.96 -69.51 -18.38
CA SER A 165 -2.20 -68.60 -19.50
C SER A 165 -3.55 -67.88 -19.37
N ARG A 166 -4.62 -68.61 -19.01
CA ARG A 166 -5.95 -68.00 -18.78
C ARG A 166 -5.93 -67.04 -17.59
N GLN A 167 -5.23 -67.40 -16.51
CA GLN A 167 -5.09 -66.54 -15.33
C GLN A 167 -4.33 -65.26 -15.66
N ALA A 168 -3.22 -65.35 -16.40
CA ALA A 168 -2.43 -64.18 -16.81
C ALA A 168 -3.22 -63.27 -17.78
N ALA A 169 -3.95 -63.85 -18.73
CA ALA A 169 -4.82 -63.10 -19.63
C ALA A 169 -5.95 -62.39 -18.88
N ALA A 170 -6.57 -63.04 -17.89
CA ALA A 170 -7.59 -62.43 -17.04
C ALA A 170 -7.02 -61.30 -16.17
N ALA A 171 -5.80 -61.46 -15.64
CA ALA A 171 -5.13 -60.43 -14.85
C ALA A 171 -4.73 -59.19 -15.66
N LEU A 172 -4.47 -59.35 -16.96
CA LEU A 172 -4.22 -58.23 -17.88
C LEU A 172 -5.51 -57.48 -18.26
N ALA A 173 -6.64 -58.19 -18.32
CA ALA A 173 -7.94 -57.62 -18.68
C ALA A 173 -8.68 -56.94 -17.50
N ALA A 174 -8.16 -57.09 -16.27
CA ALA A 174 -8.70 -56.52 -15.04
C ALA A 174 -8.14 -55.13 -14.77
#